data_AF-A0A8R1EN36-F1
#
_entry.id   AF-A0A8R1EN36-F1
#
_cell.length_a   1.000
_cell.length_b   1.000
_cell.length_c   1.000
_cell.angle_alpha   90.00
_cell.angle_beta   90.00
_cell.angle_gamma   90.00
#
_symmetry.space_group_name_H-M   'P 1'
#
loop_
_entity.id
_entity.type
_entity.pdbx_description
1 polymer ?
#
loop_
_entity_poly.entity_id
_entity_poly.type
_entity_poly.pdbx_seq_one_letter_code
_entity_poly.pdbx_strand_id
1 'polypeptide(L)'
;MNWDFNEVDYNQKEMYEVLTRYWSVGKAPIFFAASNTSADYTASNWMDKCYERFNEIGGKYVVFWLVGEDMYCEAVVRGPTVINTPTYEQKYLFRVEFQRTWCPSS
;
A
#
# COMPACT_ATOMS: atom_id res chain seq x y z
N MET A 1 16.18 -8.50 5.94
CA MET A 1 14.98 -7.67 6.22
C MET A 1 13.80 -8.59 6.39
N ASN A 2 13.02 -8.42 7.45
CA ASN A 2 11.82 -9.20 7.74
C ASN A 2 10.61 -8.27 7.72
N TRP A 3 10.09 -7.98 6.52
CA TRP A 3 8.71 -7.51 6.42
C TRP A 3 7.82 -8.75 6.61
N ASP A 4 6.86 -8.72 7.54
CA ASP A 4 5.94 -9.84 7.80
C ASP A 4 4.86 -9.94 6.72
N PHE A 5 5.29 -10.17 5.50
CA PHE A 5 4.42 -10.38 4.35
C PHE A 5 4.80 -11.68 3.68
N ASN A 6 3.85 -12.61 3.61
CA ASN A 6 3.90 -13.63 2.57
C ASN A 6 3.70 -12.88 1.25
N GLU A 7 4.65 -13.00 0.32
CA GLU A 7 4.48 -12.55 -1.06
C GLU A 7 3.22 -13.24 -1.60
N VAL A 8 2.19 -12.45 -1.90
CA VAL A 8 0.96 -12.99 -2.46
C VAL A 8 1.13 -12.97 -3.97
N ASP A 9 0.94 -14.12 -4.59
CA ASP A 9 1.12 -14.40 -6.02
C ASP A 9 0.03 -13.73 -6.89
N TYR A 10 -0.27 -12.46 -6.63
CA TYR A 10 -1.12 -11.65 -7.49
C TYR A 10 -0.30 -11.16 -8.67
N ASN A 11 -0.96 -11.12 -9.83
CA ASN A 11 -0.43 -10.44 -10.99
C ASN A 11 -0.30 -8.94 -10.67
N GLN A 12 0.88 -8.52 -10.22
CA GLN A 12 1.20 -7.11 -9.90
C GLN A 12 0.77 -6.17 -11.03
N LYS A 13 0.80 -6.64 -12.28
CA LYS A 13 0.35 -5.90 -13.46
C LYS A 13 -1.14 -5.54 -13.39
N GLU A 14 -2.00 -6.51 -13.11
CA GLU A 14 -3.45 -6.29 -13.05
C GLU A 14 -3.80 -5.32 -11.93
N MET A 15 -3.19 -5.50 -10.75
CA MET A 15 -3.44 -4.54 -9.66
C MET A 15 -2.91 -3.15 -9.97
N TYR A 16 -1.74 -3.04 -10.61
CA TYR A 16 -1.22 -1.74 -11.01
C TYR A 16 -2.14 -1.03 -12.03
N GLU A 17 -2.70 -1.77 -12.99
CA GLU A 17 -3.71 -1.25 -13.92
C GLU A 17 -4.98 -0.80 -13.19
N VAL A 18 -5.45 -1.56 -12.18
CA VAL A 18 -6.58 -1.16 -11.33
C VAL A 18 -6.26 0.13 -10.57
N LEU A 19 -5.06 0.27 -10.00
CA LEU A 19 -4.64 1.44 -9.23
C LEU A 19 -4.70 2.75 -10.01
N THR A 20 -4.64 2.71 -11.35
CA THR A 20 -4.84 3.91 -12.18
C THR A 20 -6.23 4.55 -11.99
N ARG A 21 -7.20 3.83 -11.44
CA ARG A 21 -8.55 4.36 -11.14
C ARG A 21 -8.67 4.93 -9.73
N TYR A 22 -7.57 4.97 -8.97
CA TYR A 22 -7.54 5.35 -7.58
C TYR A 22 -6.53 6.47 -7.33
N TRP A 23 -6.72 7.21 -6.25
CA TRP A 23 -5.85 8.30 -5.85
C TRP A 23 -5.84 8.48 -4.33
N SER A 24 -4.77 9.06 -3.80
CA SER A 24 -4.56 9.28 -2.35
C SER A 24 -5.20 10.56 -1.82
N VAL A 25 -6.10 11.19 -2.58
CA VAL A 25 -6.70 12.52 -2.29
C VAL A 25 -5.66 13.60 -1.96
N GLY A 26 -4.48 13.53 -2.60
CA GLY A 26 -3.39 14.49 -2.41
C GLY A 26 -2.57 14.27 -1.13
N LYS A 27 -2.78 13.17 -0.41
CA LYS A 27 -1.99 12.82 0.77
C LYS A 27 -0.70 12.12 0.34
N ALA A 28 0.42 12.50 0.95
CA ALA A 28 1.70 11.84 0.73
C ALA A 28 1.69 10.41 1.33
N PRO A 29 2.46 9.46 0.73
CA PRO A 29 2.71 8.17 1.33
C PRO A 29 3.35 8.28 2.71
N ILE A 30 3.00 7.37 3.60
CA ILE A 30 3.62 7.20 4.92
C ILE A 30 4.88 6.37 4.74
N PHE A 31 6.00 6.87 5.23
CA PHE A 31 7.32 6.28 5.08
C PHE A 31 7.72 5.46 6.32
N PHE A 32 8.29 4.28 6.07
CA PHE A 32 8.86 3.38 7.07
C PHE A 32 10.29 3.01 6.64
N ALA A 33 11.27 3.60 7.32
CA ALA A 33 12.69 3.36 7.04
C ALA A 33 13.11 1.97 7.48
N ALA A 34 13.71 1.20 6.58
CA ALA A 34 14.24 -0.13 6.88
C ALA A 34 15.43 -0.08 7.85
N SER A 35 16.14 1.06 7.88
CA SER A 35 17.22 1.35 8.82
C SER A 35 16.72 1.68 10.23
N ASN A 36 15.40 1.78 10.45
CA ASN A 36 14.86 2.09 11.77
C ASN A 36 14.87 0.85 12.67
N THR A 37 16.00 0.63 13.34
CA THR A 37 16.20 -0.48 14.28
C THR A 37 15.32 -0.41 15.54
N SER A 38 14.60 0.69 15.76
CA SER A 38 13.66 0.85 16.88
C SER A 38 12.22 0.45 16.54
N ALA A 39 11.91 0.27 15.24
CA ALA A 39 10.61 -0.19 14.80
C ALA A 39 10.57 -1.72 14.75
N ASP A 40 9.56 -2.29 15.39
CA ASP A 40 9.27 -3.71 15.27
C ASP A 40 8.35 -3.94 14.06
N TYR A 41 8.96 -4.16 12.89
CA TYR A 41 8.22 -4.50 11.66
C TYR A 41 7.72 -5.95 11.63
N THR A 42 7.96 -6.72 12.69
CA THR A 42 7.36 -8.05 12.90
C THR A 42 6.10 -7.99 13.75
N ALA A 43 5.84 -6.87 14.43
CA ALA A 43 4.60 -6.65 15.16
C ALA A 43 3.47 -6.26 14.20
N SER A 44 2.27 -6.81 14.35
CA SER A 44 1.14 -6.52 13.45
C SER A 44 0.66 -5.06 13.43
N ASN A 45 1.13 -4.22 14.36
CA ASN A 45 0.68 -2.85 14.56
C ASN A 45 1.48 -1.78 13.80
N TRP A 46 2.63 -2.10 13.20
CA TRP A 46 3.44 -1.07 12.52
C TRP A 46 2.69 -0.43 11.34
N MET A 47 1.77 -1.17 10.73
CA MET A 47 0.89 -0.71 9.64
C MET A 47 -0.30 0.13 10.11
N ASP A 48 -0.53 0.31 11.41
CA ASP A 48 -1.73 0.97 11.94
C ASP A 48 -1.94 2.36 11.35
N LYS A 49 -0.86 3.13 11.16
CA LYS A 49 -0.91 4.45 10.53
C LYS A 49 -1.47 4.41 9.10
N CYS A 50 -1.22 3.33 8.35
CA CYS A 50 -1.78 3.13 7.01
C CYS A 50 -3.30 2.94 7.07
N TYR A 51 -3.77 2.15 8.05
CA TYR A 51 -5.19 1.90 8.25
C TYR A 51 -5.93 3.09 8.89
N GLU A 52 -5.27 3.86 9.75
CA GLU A 52 -5.80 5.13 10.24
C GLU A 52 -6.05 6.08 9.07
N ARG A 53 -5.08 6.22 8.15
CA ARG A 53 -5.25 7.01 6.93
C ARG A 53 -6.35 6.46 6.04
N PHE A 54 -6.46 5.13 5.91
CA PHE A 54 -7.55 4.48 5.20
C PHE A 54 -8.91 4.90 5.76
N ASN A 55 -9.08 4.88 7.08
CA ASN A 55 -10.32 5.30 7.71
C ASN A 55 -10.57 6.81 7.57
N GLU A 56 -9.51 7.64 7.69
CA GLU A 56 -9.57 9.10 7.54
C GLU A 56 -10.17 9.53 6.20
N ILE A 57 -9.76 8.87 5.11
CA ILE A 57 -10.16 9.27 3.76
C ILE A 57 -11.32 8.44 3.19
N GLY A 58 -11.84 7.45 3.92
CA GLY A 58 -12.80 6.47 3.38
C GLY A 58 -12.19 5.59 2.28
N GLY A 59 -10.96 5.12 2.52
CA GLY A 59 -10.14 4.34 1.61
C GLY A 59 -10.84 3.11 1.03
N LYS A 60 -10.47 2.76 -0.20
CA LYS A 60 -10.81 1.48 -0.83
C LYS A 60 -9.68 0.48 -0.68
N TYR A 61 -8.44 0.91 -0.89
CA TYR A 61 -7.26 0.08 -0.75
C TYR A 61 -6.21 0.76 0.14
N VAL A 62 -5.39 -0.07 0.78
CA VAL A 62 -4.06 0.31 1.27
C VAL A 62 -3.04 -0.28 0.31
N VAL A 63 -2.16 0.56 -0.22
CA VAL A 63 -1.12 0.16 -1.17
C VAL A 63 0.22 0.28 -0.46
N PHE A 64 1.04 -0.77 -0.58
CA PHE A 64 2.39 -0.84 -0.05
C PHE A 64 3.39 -0.88 -1.20
N TRP A 65 4.39 -0.01 -1.11
CA TRP A 65 5.46 0.13 -2.08
C TRP A 65 6.79 -0.16 -1.41
N LEU A 66 7.56 -1.07 -1.99
CA LEU A 66 8.92 -1.35 -1.57
C LEU A 66 9.88 -0.65 -2.53
N VAL A 67 10.51 0.43 -2.09
CA VAL A 67 11.43 1.23 -2.90
C VAL A 67 12.84 1.06 -2.34
N GLY A 68 13.65 0.26 -3.03
CA GLY A 68 14.91 -0.22 -2.46
C GLY A 68 14.61 -1.15 -1.29
N GLU A 69 14.97 -0.71 -0.08
CA GLU A 69 14.73 -1.46 1.15
C GLU A 69 13.59 -0.87 1.98
N ASP A 70 13.17 0.36 1.70
CA ASP A 70 12.21 1.10 2.49
C ASP A 70 10.76 0.83 2.06
N MET A 71 9.86 0.83 3.04
CA MET A 71 8.43 0.62 2.82
C MET A 71 7.69 1.94 2.84
N TYR A 72 6.81 2.13 1.87
CA TYR A 72 5.86 3.23 1.83
C TYR A 72 4.46 2.66 1.80
N CYS A 73 3.52 3.28 2.52
CA CYS A 73 2.11 2.95 2.37
C CYS A 73 1.28 4.17 2.03
N GLU A 74 0.24 3.96 1.24
CA GLU A 74 -0.79 4.97 1.00
C GLU A 74 -2.17 4.34 1.01
N ALA A 75 -3.16 5.08 1.51
CA ALA A 75 -4.55 4.71 1.33
C ALA A 75 -5.09 5.46 0.12
N VAL A 76 -5.90 4.76 -0.68
CA VAL A 76 -6.44 5.31 -1.94
C VAL A 76 -7.95 5.13 -2.02
N VAL A 77 -8.64 6.11 -2.57
CA VAL A 77 -10.09 6.08 -2.86
C VAL A 77 -10.32 6.03 -4.36
N ARG A 78 -11.53 5.67 -4.78
CA ARG A 78 -11.90 5.71 -6.20
C ARG A 78 -11.77 7.15 -6.70
N GLY A 79 -11.00 7.34 -7.77
CA GLY A 79 -10.79 8.63 -8.41
C GLY A 79 -12.06 9.16 -9.08
N PRO A 80 -12.18 10.48 -9.27
CA PRO A 80 -13.42 11.11 -9.70
C PRO A 80 -13.86 10.76 -11.13
N THR A 81 -12.95 10.40 -12.05
CA THR A 81 -13.25 9.86 -13.41
C THR A 81 -12.02 9.71 -14.32
N VAL A 82 -10.89 10.34 -13.97
CA VAL A 82 -9.63 10.31 -14.75
C VAL A 82 -8.73 9.13 -14.38
N ILE A 83 -7.93 8.69 -15.35
CA ILE A 83 -6.78 7.80 -15.12
C ILE A 83 -5.77 8.59 -14.30
N ASN A 84 -5.61 8.20 -13.04
CA ASN A 84 -4.58 8.69 -12.15
C ASN A 84 -3.28 7.94 -12.41
N THR A 85 -2.16 8.64 -12.24
CA THR A 85 -0.84 7.99 -12.22
C THR A 85 -0.59 7.49 -10.80
N PRO A 86 -0.34 6.18 -10.58
CA PRO A 86 0.08 5.68 -9.28
C PRO A 86 1.34 6.38 -8.80
N THR A 87 1.51 6.49 -7.48
CA THR A 87 2.61 7.26 -6.87
C THR A 87 4.00 6.75 -7.25
N TYR A 88 4.15 5.43 -7.36
CA TYR A 88 5.39 4.76 -7.72
C TYR A 88 5.18 3.85 -8.93
N GLU A 89 6.27 3.53 -9.64
CA GLU A 89 6.26 2.57 -10.75
C GLU A 89 5.84 1.16 -10.31
N GLN A 90 5.28 0.38 -11.23
CA GLN A 90 4.80 -0.98 -10.99
C GLN A 90 5.83 -1.88 -10.29
N LYS A 91 7.11 -1.77 -10.63
CA LYS A 91 8.18 -2.61 -10.04
C LYS A 91 8.33 -2.45 -8.52
N TYR A 92 7.82 -1.36 -7.96
CA TYR A 92 7.83 -1.11 -6.52
C TYR A 92 6.54 -1.56 -5.84
N LEU A 93 5.52 -1.99 -6.59
CA LEU A 93 4.26 -2.46 -6.02
C LEU A 93 4.52 -3.76 -5.26
N PHE A 94 4.50 -3.66 -3.94
CA PHE A 94 4.80 -4.79 -3.07
C PHE A 94 3.52 -5.51 -2.66
N ARG A 95 2.48 -4.76 -2.27
CA ARG A 95 1.23 -5.33 -1.78
C ARG A 95 0.06 -4.36 -1.90
N VAL A 96 -1.14 -4.89 -2.11
CA VAL A 96 -2.39 -4.13 -2.01
C VAL A 96 -3.36 -4.86 -1.08
N GLU A 97 -3.98 -4.15 -0.17
CA GLU A 97 -4.99 -4.67 0.74
C GLU A 97 -6.35 -3.99 0.58
N PHE A 98 -7.43 -4.76 0.73
CA PHE A 98 -8.81 -4.28 0.65
C PHE A 98 -9.51 -4.39 2.01
N GLN A 99 -9.93 -3.25 2.61
CA GLN A 99 -10.74 -3.26 3.84
C GLN A 99 -10.21 -4.14 5.00
N ARG A 100 -8.89 -4.19 5.23
CA ARG A 100 -8.21 -5.13 6.17
C ARG A 100 -8.48 -6.62 5.93
N THR A 101 -9.26 -6.93 4.90
CA THR A 101 -9.42 -8.27 4.40
C THR A 101 -8.23 -8.42 3.46
N TRP A 102 -7.27 -9.25 3.86
CA TRP A 102 -6.37 -9.83 2.87
C TRP A 102 -7.27 -10.36 1.76
N CYS A 103 -7.21 -9.82 0.54
CA CYS A 103 -7.95 -10.41 -0.56
C CYS A 103 -7.39 -11.82 -0.75
N PRO A 104 -8.09 -12.88 -0.33
CA PRO A 104 -7.63 -14.22 -0.62
C PRO A 104 -7.73 -14.40 -2.13
N SER A 105 -6.75 -15.07 -2.72
CA SER A 105 -6.91 -15.58 -4.07
C SER A 105 -8.07 -16.60 -4.07
N SER A 106 -8.99 -16.39 -5.03
CA SER A 106 -10.14 -17.22 -5.41
C SER A 106 -11.30 -17.35 -4.43
#